data_AF-A0A699UP57-F1
#
_entry.id   AF-A0A699UP57-F1
#
_cell.length_a   1.000
_cell.length_b   1.000
_cell.length_c   1.000
_cell.angle_alpha   90.00
_cell.angle_beta   90.00
_cell.angle_gamma   90.00
#
_symmetry.space_group_name_H-M   'P 1'
#
loop_
_entity.id
_entity.type
_entity.pdbx_description
1 polymer ?
#
loop_
_entity_poly.entity_id
_entity_poly.type
_entity_poly.pdbx_seq_one_letter_code
_entity_poly.pdbx_strand_id
1 'polypeptide(L)'
;RSILTWEDLVSKFINQFFPPSKTTYLQNEIINFLQKPNETFNEAWKRFKDLLRQCPHHGFSELHQLDTFYNALNSNDQDALDSVAGGNFQDKIPRECLSIIESKSKSRKYVSLAELTTAIISAR
;
A
#
# COMPACT_ATOMS: atom_id res chain seq x y z
N ARG A 1 2.31 8.79 -38.50
CA ARG A 1 2.78 10.16 -38.16
C ARG A 1 4.18 10.07 -37.59
N SER A 2 5.15 10.68 -38.26
CA SER A 2 6.57 10.78 -37.84
C SER A 2 6.70 11.47 -36.47
N ILE A 3 7.82 11.26 -35.80
CA ILE A 3 8.20 11.91 -34.52
C ILE A 3 9.28 12.92 -34.88
N LEU A 4 9.05 14.21 -34.58
CA LEU A 4 9.92 15.30 -35.05
C LEU A 4 10.68 15.98 -33.91
N THR A 5 10.23 15.82 -32.66
CA THR A 5 10.87 16.38 -31.47
C THR A 5 10.94 15.35 -30.35
N TRP A 6 11.79 15.60 -29.35
CA TRP A 6 11.80 14.84 -28.10
C TRP A 6 10.44 14.89 -27.38
N GLU A 7 9.80 16.07 -27.37
CA GLU A 7 8.48 16.26 -26.77
C GLU A 7 7.40 15.40 -27.47
N ASP A 8 7.43 15.31 -28.80
CA ASP A 8 6.54 14.43 -29.57
C ASP A 8 6.75 12.96 -29.22
N LEU A 9 8.01 12.54 -29.04
CA LEU A 9 8.35 11.17 -28.65
C LEU A 9 7.80 10.85 -27.26
N VAL A 10 8.10 11.72 -26.29
CA VAL A 10 7.66 11.58 -24.90
C VAL A 10 6.13 11.57 -24.84
N SER A 11 5.46 12.51 -25.50
CA SER A 11 4.01 12.60 -25.51
C SER A 11 3.36 11.35 -26.12
N LYS A 12 3.86 10.84 -27.25
CA LYS A 12 3.33 9.59 -27.83
C LYS A 12 3.61 8.38 -26.94
N PHE A 13 4.79 8.28 -26.35
CA PHE A 13 5.13 7.21 -25.43
C PHE A 13 4.19 7.19 -24.22
N ILE A 14 4.04 8.33 -23.54
CA ILE A 14 3.14 8.45 -22.39
C ILE A 14 1.71 8.16 -22.80
N ASN A 15 1.21 8.73 -23.89
CA ASN A 15 -0.17 8.46 -24.32
C ASN A 15 -0.41 7.01 -24.76
N GLN A 16 0.62 6.29 -25.21
CA GLN A 16 0.51 4.90 -25.62
C GLN A 16 0.53 3.94 -24.41
N PHE A 17 1.41 4.16 -23.43
CA PHE A 17 1.60 3.24 -22.31
C PHE A 17 0.86 3.66 -21.03
N PHE A 18 0.66 4.96 -20.87
CA PHE A 18 -0.01 5.60 -19.74
C PHE A 18 -1.05 6.63 -20.23
N PRO A 19 -2.08 6.21 -20.98
CA PRO A 19 -3.15 7.10 -21.42
C PRO A 19 -3.69 7.94 -20.25
N PRO A 20 -4.01 9.23 -20.45
CA PRO A 20 -4.51 10.08 -19.37
C PRO A 20 -5.70 9.48 -18.62
N SER A 21 -6.62 8.81 -19.33
CA SER A 21 -7.77 8.12 -18.73
C SER A 21 -7.36 7.01 -17.76
N LYS A 22 -6.35 6.21 -18.10
CA LYS A 22 -5.81 5.16 -17.23
C LYS A 22 -5.11 5.75 -16.02
N THR A 23 -4.36 6.84 -16.21
CA THR A 23 -3.70 7.57 -15.12
C THR A 23 -4.73 8.11 -14.13
N THR A 24 -5.77 8.79 -14.61
CA THR A 24 -6.85 9.31 -13.78
C THR A 24 -7.61 8.20 -13.05
N TYR A 25 -7.89 7.09 -13.74
CA TYR A 25 -8.51 5.93 -13.09
C TYR A 25 -7.66 5.40 -11.93
N LEU A 26 -6.36 5.17 -12.15
CA LEU A 26 -5.46 4.67 -11.09
C LEU A 26 -5.28 5.67 -9.94
N GLN A 27 -5.22 6.98 -10.23
CA GLN A 27 -5.20 8.01 -9.19
C GLN A 27 -6.47 7.97 -8.33
N ASN A 28 -7.64 7.78 -8.95
CA ASN A 28 -8.90 7.64 -8.23
C ASN A 28 -8.94 6.36 -7.38
N GLU A 29 -8.40 5.24 -7.88
CA GLU A 29 -8.30 4.00 -7.11
C GLU A 29 -7.35 4.14 -5.90
N ILE A 30 -6.30 4.95 -6.01
CA ILE A 30 -5.39 5.25 -4.90
C ILE A 30 -6.11 6.12 -3.85
N ILE A 31 -6.72 7.25 -4.27
CA ILE A 31 -7.38 8.20 -3.35
C ILE A 31 -8.58 7.57 -2.65
N ASN A 32 -9.37 6.77 -3.36
CA ASN A 32 -10.56 6.11 -2.82
C ASN A 32 -10.26 4.70 -2.31
N PHE A 33 -8.99 4.39 -2.05
CA PHE A 33 -8.62 3.08 -1.52
C PHE A 33 -9.35 2.83 -0.20
N LEU A 34 -9.89 1.63 -0.05
CA LEU A 34 -10.48 1.14 1.19
C LEU A 34 -10.06 -0.29 1.39
N GLN A 35 -9.72 -0.65 2.62
CA GLN A 35 -9.53 -2.05 3.00
C GLN A 35 -10.87 -2.78 2.88
N LYS A 36 -10.87 -3.91 2.17
CA LYS A 36 -12.11 -4.66 1.93
C LYS A 36 -12.53 -5.45 3.18
N PRO A 37 -13.83 -5.76 3.34
CA PRO A 37 -14.27 -6.73 4.34
C PRO A 37 -13.53 -8.06 4.16
N ASN A 38 -12.96 -8.58 5.25
CA ASN A 38 -12.14 -9.81 5.30
C ASN A 38 -10.75 -9.73 4.62
N GLU A 39 -10.33 -8.56 4.11
CA GLU A 39 -8.97 -8.38 3.62
C GLU A 39 -8.01 -8.16 4.79
N THR A 40 -6.97 -8.98 4.87
CA THR A 40 -5.94 -8.81 5.89
C THR A 40 -5.13 -7.55 5.64
N PHE A 41 -4.49 -7.01 6.68
CA PHE A 41 -3.59 -5.85 6.54
C PHE A 41 -2.50 -6.06 5.48
N ASN A 42 -1.90 -7.26 5.42
CA ASN A 42 -0.85 -7.57 4.45
C ASN A 42 -1.38 -7.53 3.00
N GLU A 43 -2.56 -8.10 2.77
CA GLU A 43 -3.21 -8.09 1.46
C GLU A 43 -3.55 -6.66 1.02
N ALA A 44 -4.12 -5.87 1.93
CA ALA A 44 -4.41 -4.46 1.68
C ALA A 44 -3.14 -3.67 1.34
N TRP A 45 -2.07 -3.82 2.14
CA TRP A 45 -0.80 -3.14 1.88
C TRP A 45 -0.16 -3.55 0.55
N LYS A 46 -0.23 -4.85 0.21
CA LYS A 46 0.25 -5.35 -1.08
C LYS A 46 -0.54 -4.73 -2.24
N ARG A 47 -1.87 -4.74 -2.16
CA ARG A 47 -2.76 -4.17 -3.19
C ARG A 47 -2.52 -2.67 -3.37
N PHE A 48 -2.35 -1.92 -2.28
CA PHE A 48 -2.04 -0.50 -2.33
C PHE A 48 -0.70 -0.24 -3.05
N LYS A 49 0.36 -0.97 -2.68
CA LYS A 49 1.66 -0.86 -3.37
C LYS A 49 1.57 -1.24 -4.86
N ASP A 50 0.73 -2.21 -5.21
CA ASP A 50 0.54 -2.62 -6.61
C ASP A 50 -0.20 -1.55 -7.42
N LEU A 51 -1.11 -0.78 -6.82
CA LEU A 51 -1.73 0.39 -7.47
C LEU A 51 -0.69 1.49 -7.75
N LEU A 52 0.17 1.80 -6.76
CA LEU A 52 1.25 2.79 -6.93
C LEU A 52 2.21 2.39 -8.06
N ARG A 53 2.59 1.11 -8.15
CA ARG A 53 3.47 0.58 -9.22
C ARG A 53 2.85 0.65 -10.61
N GLN A 54 1.53 0.56 -10.72
CA GLN A 54 0.83 0.65 -12.01
C GLN A 54 0.78 2.09 -12.55
N CYS A 55 0.95 3.09 -11.69
CA CYS A 55 0.96 4.50 -12.06
C CYS A 55 2.17 5.22 -11.43
N PRO A 56 3.43 4.90 -11.82
CA PRO A 56 4.61 5.45 -11.16
C PRO A 56 4.71 6.98 -11.22
N HIS A 57 4.02 7.62 -12.17
CA HIS A 57 3.87 9.06 -12.33
C HIS A 57 2.61 9.63 -11.64
N HIS A 58 2.09 8.95 -10.60
CA HIS A 58 0.85 9.32 -9.90
C HIS A 58 0.87 10.70 -9.23
N GLY A 59 2.04 11.25 -8.91
CA GLY A 59 2.21 12.60 -8.36
C GLY A 59 2.02 12.72 -6.83
N PHE A 60 1.48 11.70 -6.16
CA PHE A 60 1.38 11.66 -4.69
C PHE A 60 2.75 11.59 -3.97
N SER A 61 2.94 12.44 -2.95
CA SER A 61 4.08 12.36 -2.04
C SER A 61 4.04 11.11 -1.17
N GLU A 62 5.17 10.68 -0.61
CA GLU A 62 5.24 9.52 0.29
C GLU A 62 4.32 9.71 1.51
N LEU A 63 4.32 10.90 2.12
CA LEU A 63 3.41 11.21 3.23
C LEU A 63 1.95 11.04 2.83
N HIS A 64 1.55 11.60 1.68
CA HIS A 64 0.17 11.47 1.20
C HIS A 64 -0.22 10.01 0.94
N GLN A 65 0.69 9.19 0.43
CA GLN A 65 0.45 7.75 0.22
C GLN A 65 0.23 7.02 1.56
N LEU A 66 1.04 7.32 2.57
CA LEU A 66 0.96 6.71 3.89
C LEU A 66 -0.32 7.14 4.62
N ASP A 67 -0.69 8.42 4.56
CA ASP A 67 -1.95 8.94 5.10
C ASP A 67 -3.16 8.32 4.42
N THR A 68 -3.14 8.23 3.08
CA THR A 68 -4.22 7.59 2.31
C THR A 68 -4.39 6.14 2.74
N PHE A 69 -3.29 5.39 2.87
CA PHE A 69 -3.35 4.01 3.31
C PHE A 69 -3.88 3.90 4.74
N TYR A 70 -3.38 4.70 5.70
CA TYR A 70 -3.83 4.68 7.08
C TYR A 70 -5.34 4.96 7.21
N ASN A 71 -5.83 6.01 6.55
CA ASN A 71 -7.24 6.40 6.59
C ASN A 71 -8.20 5.39 5.94
N ALA A 72 -7.66 4.55 5.06
CA ALA A 72 -8.42 3.51 4.37
C ALA A 72 -8.56 2.20 5.15
N LEU A 73 -7.81 2.05 6.26
CA LEU A 73 -7.83 0.85 7.08
C LEU A 73 -9.10 0.76 7.93
N ASN A 74 -9.44 -0.46 8.33
CA ASN A 74 -10.41 -0.67 9.40
C ASN A 74 -9.86 -0.20 10.75
N SER A 75 -10.74 0.06 11.71
CA SER A 75 -10.38 0.58 13.04
C SER A 75 -9.37 -0.30 13.78
N ASN A 76 -9.49 -1.63 13.71
CA ASN A 76 -8.58 -2.54 14.41
C ASN A 76 -7.14 -2.44 13.87
N ASP A 77 -6.99 -2.24 12.55
CA ASP A 77 -5.69 -2.07 11.93
C ASP A 77 -5.10 -0.68 12.18
N GLN A 78 -5.92 0.37 12.27
CA GLN A 78 -5.52 1.71 12.71
C GLN A 78 -5.02 1.70 14.16
N ASP A 79 -5.82 1.16 15.09
CA ASP A 79 -5.46 1.04 16.51
C ASP A 79 -4.15 0.26 16.70
N ALA A 80 -3.94 -0.78 15.90
CA ALA A 80 -2.71 -1.56 15.93
C ALA A 80 -1.49 -0.77 15.44
N LEU A 81 -1.65 0.13 14.48
CA LEU A 81 -0.57 1.01 14.03
C LEU A 81 -0.26 2.08 15.09
N ASP A 82 -1.28 2.71 15.66
CA ASP A 82 -1.13 3.72 16.73
C ASP A 82 -0.46 3.13 17.97
N SER A 83 -0.84 1.91 18.35
CA SER A 83 -0.21 1.19 19.46
C SER A 83 1.28 0.96 19.24
N VAL A 84 1.69 0.59 18.02
CA VAL A 84 3.11 0.39 17.67
C VAL A 84 3.86 1.72 17.56
N ALA A 85 3.17 2.77 17.12
CA ALA A 85 3.71 4.13 17.06
C ALA A 85 3.91 4.75 18.47
N GLY A 86 3.24 4.21 19.51
CA GLY A 86 3.23 4.78 20.85
C GLY A 86 2.45 6.09 20.94
N GLY A 87 1.40 6.22 20.13
CA GLY A 87 0.62 7.44 19.94
C GLY A 87 -0.02 7.47 18.55
N ASN A 88 -0.49 8.62 18.09
CA ASN A 88 -1.05 8.74 16.75
C ASN A 88 0.02 8.44 15.68
N PHE A 89 -0.26 7.50 14.80
CA PHE A 89 0.58 7.13 13.66
C PHE A 89 0.87 8.32 12.75
N GLN A 90 -0.11 9.21 12.54
CA GLN A 90 0.02 10.35 11.63
C GLN A 90 0.93 11.47 12.17
N ASP A 91 1.30 11.43 13.45
CA ASP A 91 2.26 12.37 14.04
C ASP A 91 3.72 11.97 13.75
N LYS A 92 3.94 10.77 13.19
CA LYS A 92 5.28 10.25 12.89
C LYS A 92 5.80 10.77 11.56
N ILE A 93 7.12 10.80 11.42
CA ILE A 93 7.74 11.13 10.13
C ILE A 93 7.53 10.00 9.11
N PRO A 94 7.49 10.28 7.79
CA PRO A 94 7.19 9.27 6.76
C PRO A 94 8.01 7.98 6.85
N ARG A 95 9.31 8.11 7.19
CA ARG A 95 10.21 6.96 7.38
C ARG A 95 9.77 6.04 8.50
N GLU A 96 9.30 6.59 9.62
CA GLU A 96 8.81 5.82 10.76
C GLU A 96 7.46 5.17 10.42
N CYS A 97 6.55 5.92 9.81
CA CYS A 97 5.27 5.42 9.30
C CYS A 97 5.46 4.19 8.40
N LEU A 98 6.34 4.30 7.40
CA LEU A 98 6.65 3.21 6.48
C LEU A 98 7.24 2.00 7.21
N SER A 99 8.15 2.22 8.15
CA SER A 99 8.77 1.15 8.95
C SER A 99 7.73 0.39 9.77
N ILE A 100 6.77 1.09 10.39
CA ILE A 100 5.70 0.49 11.19
C ILE A 100 4.77 -0.34 10.30
N ILE A 101 4.34 0.20 9.17
CA ILE A 101 3.49 -0.52 8.19
C ILE A 101 4.21 -1.77 7.68
N GLU A 102 5.47 -1.65 7.26
CA GLU A 102 6.25 -2.79 6.76
C GLU A 102 6.44 -3.85 7.84
N SER A 103 6.71 -3.45 9.09
CA SER A 103 6.82 -4.36 10.24
C SER A 103 5.51 -5.13 10.47
N LYS A 104 4.38 -4.43 10.55
CA LYS A 104 3.05 -5.05 10.72
C LYS A 104 2.70 -5.96 9.54
N SER A 105 3.03 -5.57 8.32
CA SER A 105 2.78 -6.38 7.12
C SER A 105 3.56 -7.70 7.12
N LYS A 106 4.72 -7.74 7.77
CA LYS A 106 5.57 -8.95 7.90
C LYS A 106 5.27 -9.74 9.17
N SER A 107 4.57 -9.13 10.14
CA SER A 107 4.19 -9.81 11.36
C SER A 107 3.21 -10.94 11.03
N ARG A 108 3.70 -12.18 11.14
CA ARG A 108 2.87 -13.38 11.10
C ARG A 108 2.12 -13.44 12.43
N LYS A 109 1.01 -12.73 12.56
CA LYS A 109 0.05 -13.12 13.60
C LYS A 109 -0.52 -14.46 13.14
N TYR A 110 -0.23 -15.49 13.92
CA TYR A 110 -0.49 -16.92 13.71
C TYR A 110 0.56 -17.64 12.85
N VAL A 111 1.62 -18.13 13.51
CA VAL A 111 2.05 -19.51 13.29
C VAL A 111 0.77 -20.35 13.32
N SER A 112 0.49 -21.06 12.23
CA SER A 112 -0.78 -21.73 12.02
C SER A 112 -1.11 -22.60 13.24
N LEU A 113 -2.40 -22.71 13.62
CA LEU A 113 -2.83 -23.67 14.63
C LEU A 113 -2.24 -25.07 14.35
N ALA A 114 -2.04 -25.43 13.09
CA ALA A 114 -1.34 -26.64 12.67
C ALA A 114 0.09 -26.73 13.21
N GLU A 115 0.92 -25.70 13.07
CA GLU A 115 2.30 -25.68 13.57
C GLU A 115 2.38 -25.67 15.11
N LEU A 116 1.46 -24.96 15.79
CA LEU A 116 1.35 -25.02 17.26
C LEU A 116 0.95 -26.42 17.74
N THR A 117 0.03 -27.08 17.03
CA THR A 117 -0.40 -28.44 17.37
C THR A 117 0.72 -29.44 17.10
N THR A 118 1.47 -29.29 16.00
CA THR A 118 2.66 -30.11 15.69
C THR A 118 3.74 -29.95 16.75
N ALA A 119 4.03 -28.72 17.20
CA ALA A 119 5.01 -28.45 18.25
C ALA A 119 4.62 -29.04 19.62
N ILE A 120 3.32 -29.06 19.95
CA ILE A 120 2.82 -29.67 21.19
C ILE A 120 2.86 -31.21 21.13
N ILE A 121 2.63 -31.80 19.95
CA ILE A 121 2.67 -33.27 19.76
C ILE A 121 4.11 -33.79 19.72
N SER A 122 5.06 -33.05 19.14
CA SER A 122 6.48 -33.45 19.09
C SER A 122 7.26 -33.22 20.40
N ALA A 123 6.68 -32.47 21.33
CA ALA A 123 7.23 -32.24 22.67
C ALA A 123 6.70 -33.25 23.72
N ARG A 124 6.00 -34.29 23.30
CA ARG A 124 5.62 -35.47 24.11
C ARG A 124 6.38 -36.69 23.62
#